data_AF-A0A7C8HEZ9-F1
#
_entry.id   AF-A0A7C8HEZ9-F1
#
_cell.length_a   1.000
_cell.length_b   1.000
_cell.length_c   1.000
_cell.angle_alpha   90.00
_cell.angle_beta   90.00
_cell.angle_gamma   90.00
#
_symmetry.space_group_name_H-M   'P 1'
#
loop_
_entity.id
_entity.type
_entity.pdbx_description
1 polymer ?
#
loop_
_entity_poly.entity_id
_entity_poly.type
_entity_poly.pdbx_seq_one_letter_code
_entity_poly.pdbx_strand_id
1 'polypeptide(L)'
;MSRFQGILEKVELTTAFIGKKAKDGLDLLKLSRDYSKEKNKLSLLYEELGKLAYQIHNNESDNVNKIETLCSQIKDQIKTVAQLEQEINILKDETHTVQEDYETEEIHRSEDIPKPEAGNDGLLLLKFCPECQIGNNPEAKQCISCGHIF
;
A
#
# COMPACT_ATOMS: atom_id res chain seq x y z
N MET A 1 3.73 41.33 -20.56
CA MET A 1 4.41 40.81 -19.35
C MET A 1 3.58 39.79 -18.54
N SER A 2 2.24 39.74 -18.66
CA SER A 2 1.38 38.82 -17.88
C SER A 2 1.57 37.30 -18.15
N ARG A 3 1.99 36.89 -19.36
CA ARG A 3 2.14 35.46 -19.70
C ARG A 3 3.35 34.76 -19.05
N PHE A 4 4.42 35.49 -18.76
CA PHE A 4 5.61 34.91 -18.11
C PHE A 4 5.40 34.65 -16.62
N GLN A 5 4.60 35.50 -15.96
CA GLN A 5 4.29 35.37 -14.53
C GLN A 5 3.48 34.10 -14.24
N GLY A 6 2.48 33.80 -15.07
CA GLY A 6 1.69 32.57 -14.94
C GLY A 6 2.44 31.27 -15.32
N ILE A 7 3.56 31.37 -16.06
CA ILE A 7 4.44 30.21 -16.30
C ILE A 7 5.32 29.96 -15.06
N LEU A 8 5.86 31.02 -14.45
CA LEU A 8 6.65 30.93 -13.23
C LEU A 8 5.86 30.31 -12.07
N GLU A 9 4.64 30.78 -11.83
CA GLU A 9 3.75 30.25 -10.79
C GLU A 9 3.45 28.75 -10.98
N LYS A 10 3.21 28.33 -12.22
CA LYS A 10 2.96 26.91 -12.55
C LYS A 10 4.20 26.05 -12.34
N VAL A 11 5.40 26.56 -12.64
CA VAL A 11 6.66 25.85 -12.39
C VAL A 11 6.90 25.70 -10.89
N GLU A 12 6.66 26.74 -10.09
CA GLU A 12 6.79 26.69 -8.63
C GLU A 12 5.82 25.70 -7.99
N LEU A 13 4.56 25.68 -8.43
CA LEU A 13 3.58 24.69 -7.98
C LEU A 13 3.98 23.26 -8.37
N THR A 14 4.51 23.08 -9.58
CA THR A 14 4.94 21.76 -10.07
C THR A 14 6.15 21.24 -9.30
N THR A 15 7.15 22.09 -9.04
CA THR A 15 8.35 21.68 -8.28
C THR A 15 8.01 21.38 -6.82
N ALA A 16 7.13 22.17 -6.19
CA ALA A 16 6.63 21.91 -4.84
C ALA A 16 5.86 20.58 -4.77
N PHE A 17 5.01 20.29 -5.75
CA PHE A 17 4.26 19.04 -5.84
C PHE A 17 5.16 17.81 -6.03
N ILE A 18 6.16 17.89 -6.91
CA ILE A 18 7.14 16.82 -7.12
C ILE A 18 7.94 16.57 -5.84
N GLY A 19 8.40 17.63 -5.17
CA GLY A 19 9.12 17.54 -3.91
C GLY A 19 8.29 16.87 -2.81
N LYS A 20 7.01 17.24 -2.70
CA LYS A 20 6.06 16.62 -1.75
C LYS A 20 5.88 15.13 -2.04
N LYS A 21 5.57 14.76 -3.28
CA LYS A 21 5.43 13.34 -3.68
C LYS A 21 6.68 12.50 -3.43
N ALA A 22 7.87 13.05 -3.69
CA ALA A 22 9.12 12.35 -3.42
C ALA A 22 9.32 12.09 -1.92
N LYS A 23 8.96 13.07 -1.07
CA LYS A 23 9.00 12.92 0.39
C LYS A 23 7.99 11.89 0.88
N ASP A 24 6.73 11.98 0.43
CA ASP A 24 5.66 11.06 0.83
C ASP A 24 6.01 9.61 0.45
N GLY A 25 6.58 9.41 -0.74
CA GLY A 25 7.07 8.10 -1.18
C GLY A 25 8.22 7.56 -0.33
N LEU A 26 9.15 8.43 0.09
CA LEU A 26 10.24 8.03 0.99
C LEU A 26 9.72 7.65 2.38
N ASP A 27 8.77 8.40 2.91
CA ASP A 27 8.19 8.16 4.22
C ASP A 27 7.35 6.87 4.20
N LEU A 28 6.57 6.61 3.15
CA LEU A 28 5.86 5.34 2.96
C LEU A 28 6.81 4.13 2.90
N LEU A 29 7.96 4.27 2.22
CA LEU A 29 8.97 3.20 2.15
C LEU A 29 9.60 2.89 3.52
N LYS A 30 9.90 3.92 4.31
CA LYS A 30 10.40 3.74 5.68
C LYS A 30 9.35 3.03 6.54
N LEU A 31 8.12 3.52 6.50
CA LEU A 31 7.01 2.97 7.26
C LEU A 31 6.74 1.50 6.90
N SER A 32 6.76 1.18 5.61
CA SER A 32 6.60 -0.19 5.10
C SER A 32 7.73 -1.12 5.55
N ARG A 33 8.96 -0.62 5.60
CA ARG A 33 10.11 -1.37 6.12
C ARG A 33 9.95 -1.64 7.62
N ASP A 34 9.57 -0.63 8.38
CA ASP A 34 9.37 -0.75 9.83
C ASP A 34 8.21 -1.70 10.15
N TYR A 35 7.09 -1.60 9.44
CA TYR A 35 5.98 -2.56 9.51
C TYR A 35 6.46 -3.99 9.25
N SER A 36 7.24 -4.20 8.19
CA SER A 36 7.76 -5.54 7.85
C SER A 36 8.67 -6.09 8.95
N LYS A 37 9.53 -5.24 9.52
CA LYS A 37 10.43 -5.61 10.63
C LYS A 37 9.65 -5.99 11.89
N GLU A 38 8.67 -5.18 12.28
CA GLU A 38 7.85 -5.41 13.46
C GLU A 38 6.94 -6.65 13.30
N LYS A 39 6.46 -6.93 12.08
CA LYS A 39 5.72 -8.16 11.76
C LYS A 39 6.59 -9.40 11.85
N ASN A 40 7.84 -9.33 11.39
CA ASN A 40 8.81 -10.42 11.55
C ASN A 40 9.11 -10.69 13.02
N LYS A 41 9.29 -9.63 13.83
CA LYS A 41 9.48 -9.75 15.28
C LYS A 41 8.29 -10.43 15.95
N LEU A 42 7.05 -10.07 15.57
CA LEU A 42 5.84 -10.73 16.05
C LEU A 42 5.84 -12.23 15.72
N SER A 43 6.22 -12.59 14.49
CA SER A 43 6.33 -14.00 14.07
C SER A 43 7.33 -14.78 14.94
N LEU A 44 8.49 -14.18 15.24
CA LEU A 44 9.51 -14.80 16.08
C LEU A 44 9.02 -15.01 17.53
N LEU A 45 8.26 -14.07 18.08
CA LEU A 45 7.66 -14.22 19.42
C LEU A 45 6.66 -15.39 19.47
N TYR A 46 5.83 -15.54 18.43
CA TYR A 46 4.91 -16.67 18.34
C TYR A 46 5.65 -18.00 18.19
N GLU A 47 6.73 -18.03 17.41
CA GLU A 47 7.57 -19.22 17.27
C GLU A 47 8.22 -19.61 18.61
N GLU A 48 8.75 -18.64 19.35
CA GLU A 48 9.32 -18.88 20.68
C GLU A 48 8.27 -19.38 21.68
N LEU A 49 7.06 -18.80 21.66
CA LEU A 49 5.94 -19.26 22.47
C LEU A 49 5.56 -20.70 22.14
N GLY A 50 5.45 -21.04 20.86
CA GLY A 50 5.14 -22.40 20.41
C GLY A 50 6.20 -23.42 20.84
N LYS A 51 7.48 -23.06 20.70
CA LYS A 51 8.61 -23.88 21.17
C LYS A 51 8.53 -24.13 22.68
N LEU A 52 8.29 -23.08 23.46
CA LEU A 52 8.21 -23.19 24.91
C LEU A 52 7.00 -24.03 25.35
N ALA A 53 5.84 -23.85 24.71
CA ALA A 53 4.65 -24.66 24.99
C ALA A 53 4.89 -26.15 24.70
N TYR A 54 5.58 -26.46 23.60
CA TYR A 54 5.95 -27.84 23.26
C TYR A 54 6.92 -28.45 24.29
N GLN A 55 7.95 -27.69 24.70
CA GLN A 55 8.90 -28.13 25.72
C GLN A 55 8.22 -28.40 27.08
N ILE A 56 7.30 -27.53 27.48
CA ILE A 56 6.51 -27.73 28.71
C ILE A 56 5.64 -28.98 28.61
N HIS A 57 4.99 -29.18 27.47
CA HIS A 57 4.17 -30.38 27.24
C HIS A 57 4.98 -31.68 27.36
N ASN A 58 6.23 -31.66 26.91
CA ASN A 58 7.14 -32.80 27.00
C ASN A 58 7.89 -32.92 28.34
N ASN A 59 7.60 -32.06 29.32
CA ASN A 59 8.33 -31.95 30.59
C ASN A 59 9.83 -31.64 30.43
N GLU A 60 10.21 -31.01 29.32
CA GLU A 60 11.58 -30.54 29.05
C GLU A 60 11.83 -29.13 29.62
N SER A 61 10.75 -28.43 30.02
CA SER A 61 10.81 -27.14 30.68
C SER A 61 9.59 -26.94 31.59
N ASP A 62 9.77 -26.12 32.62
CA ASP A 62 8.80 -25.73 33.63
C ASP A 62 8.69 -24.21 33.75
N ASN A 63 9.20 -23.49 32.74
CA ASN A 63 9.34 -22.05 32.73
C ASN A 63 8.04 -21.32 32.31
N VAL A 64 6.94 -21.61 33.02
CA VAL A 64 5.59 -21.05 32.75
C VAL A 64 5.57 -19.53 32.82
N ASN A 65 6.38 -18.92 33.69
CA ASN A 65 6.50 -17.45 33.80
C ASN A 65 7.02 -16.80 32.49
N LYS A 66 7.80 -17.53 31.69
CA LYS A 66 8.28 -17.04 30.40
C LYS A 66 7.15 -17.04 29.35
N ILE A 67 6.14 -17.91 29.46
CA ILE A 67 4.93 -17.86 28.63
C ILE A 67 4.20 -16.53 28.85
N GLU A 68 3.96 -16.15 30.10
CA GLU A 68 3.24 -14.90 30.40
C GLU A 68 3.96 -13.68 29.85
N THR A 69 5.30 -13.67 29.98
CA THR A 69 6.17 -12.62 29.42
C THR A 69 6.04 -12.54 27.90
N LEU A 70 6.14 -13.68 27.19
CA LEU A 70 5.98 -13.74 25.73
C LEU A 70 4.58 -13.29 25.29
N CYS A 71 3.54 -13.71 26.00
CA CYS A 71 2.16 -13.28 25.73
C CYS A 71 1.99 -11.77 25.89
N SER A 72 2.61 -11.15 26.90
CA SER A 72 2.59 -9.68 27.05
C SER A 72 3.33 -8.99 25.90
N GLN A 73 4.52 -9.48 25.55
CA GLN A 73 5.29 -8.94 24.42
C GLN A 73 4.53 -9.06 23.09
N ILE A 74 3.86 -10.18 22.85
CA ILE A 74 3.01 -10.39 21.67
C ILE A 74 1.86 -9.37 21.64
N LYS A 75 1.17 -9.15 22.77
CA LYS A 75 0.08 -8.18 22.85
C LYS A 75 0.54 -6.76 22.51
N ASP A 76 1.70 -6.34 23.04
CA ASP A 76 2.23 -5.02 22.75
C ASP A 76 2.71 -4.92 21.30
N GLN A 77 3.34 -5.97 20.79
CA GLN A 77 3.81 -6.03 19.41
C GLN A 77 2.65 -5.98 18.39
N ILE A 78 1.52 -6.62 18.68
CA ILE A 78 0.29 -6.54 17.85
C ILE A 78 -0.18 -5.08 17.75
N LYS A 79 -0.19 -4.34 18.86
CA LYS A 79 -0.59 -2.92 18.85
C LYS A 79 0.33 -2.09 17.97
N THR A 80 1.65 -2.29 18.08
CA THR A 80 2.63 -1.61 17.24
C THR A 80 2.42 -1.92 15.75
N VAL A 81 2.21 -3.18 15.39
CA VAL A 81 1.95 -3.59 14.00
C VAL A 81 0.66 -2.96 13.47
N ALA A 82 -0.41 -2.94 14.28
CA ALA A 82 -1.69 -2.33 13.90
C ALA A 82 -1.58 -0.80 13.70
N GLN A 83 -0.81 -0.11 14.55
CA GLN A 83 -0.55 1.33 14.40
C GLN A 83 0.19 1.63 13.10
N LEU A 84 1.27 0.90 12.81
CA LEU A 84 2.03 1.07 11.57
C LEU A 84 1.18 0.76 10.33
N GLU A 85 0.33 -0.27 10.39
CA GLU A 85 -0.61 -0.59 9.30
C GLU A 85 -1.61 0.53 9.06
N GLN A 86 -2.15 1.12 10.13
CA GLN A 86 -3.06 2.25 10.05
C GLN A 86 -2.37 3.49 9.44
N GLU A 87 -1.16 3.82 9.87
CA GLU A 87 -0.38 4.94 9.32
C GLU A 87 -0.06 4.73 7.82
N ILE A 88 0.29 3.50 7.42
CA ILE A 88 0.49 3.15 6.00
C ILE A 88 -0.79 3.38 5.20
N ASN A 89 -1.94 2.99 5.73
CA ASN A 89 -3.23 3.14 5.05
C ASN A 89 -3.64 4.61 4.94
N ILE A 90 -3.43 5.42 5.98
CA ILE A 90 -3.68 6.87 5.93
C ILE A 90 -2.84 7.52 4.83
N LEU A 91 -1.54 7.20 4.74
CA LEU A 91 -0.68 7.77 3.69
C LEU A 91 -1.09 7.33 2.27
N LYS A 92 -1.60 6.11 2.12
CA LYS A 92 -2.16 5.63 0.85
C LYS A 92 -3.47 6.34 0.50
N ASP A 93 -4.33 6.56 1.48
CA ASP A 93 -5.62 7.23 1.29
C ASP A 93 -5.45 8.74 1.03
N GLU A 94 -4.48 9.40 1.68
CA GLU A 94 -4.10 10.79 1.40
C GLU A 94 -3.55 10.97 -0.02
N THR A 95 -2.91 9.94 -0.60
CA THR A 95 -2.57 9.95 -2.03
C THR A 95 -3.77 9.71 -2.96
N HIS A 96 -4.91 9.27 -2.42
CA HIS A 96 -6.17 9.05 -3.14
C HIS A 96 -7.22 10.17 -2.95
N THR A 97 -7.05 11.12 -2.02
CA THR A 97 -7.98 12.24 -1.78
C THR A 97 -7.91 13.40 -2.81
N VAL A 98 -7.76 13.06 -4.09
CA VAL A 98 -8.24 13.93 -5.19
C VAL A 98 -9.13 13.06 -6.10
N GLN A 99 -10.20 12.52 -5.54
CA GLN A 99 -11.33 12.06 -6.32
C GLN A 99 -12.58 12.64 -5.66
N GLU A 100 -13.09 13.68 -6.29
CA GLU A 100 -14.42 14.23 -6.03
C GLU A 100 -15.46 13.12 -6.13
N ASP A 101 -16.45 13.19 -5.24
CA ASP A 101 -17.66 12.41 -5.24
C ASP A 101 -18.24 12.27 -6.65
N TYR A 102 -18.26 11.05 -7.17
CA TYR A 102 -19.28 10.66 -8.14
C TYR A 102 -19.99 9.42 -7.62
N GLU A 103 -21.30 9.58 -7.46
CA GLU A 103 -22.24 8.52 -7.16
C GLU A 103 -21.97 7.32 -8.05
N THR A 104 -21.87 6.17 -7.41
CA THR A 104 -21.66 4.88 -8.06
C THR A 104 -22.95 4.50 -8.78
N GLU A 105 -23.14 4.96 -10.02
CA GLU A 105 -24.03 4.27 -10.93
C GLU A 105 -23.39 2.92 -11.28
N GLU A 106 -24.12 1.84 -11.05
CA GLU A 106 -23.72 0.47 -11.37
C GLU A 106 -23.47 0.34 -12.88
N ILE A 107 -22.22 0.52 -13.30
CA ILE A 107 -21.82 0.20 -14.67
C ILE A 107 -21.68 -1.32 -14.76
N HIS A 108 -22.60 -1.92 -15.51
CA HIS A 108 -22.60 -3.31 -15.94
C HIS A 108 -21.18 -3.83 -16.24
N ARG A 109 -20.69 -4.73 -15.38
CA ARG A 109 -19.48 -5.51 -15.66
C ARG A 109 -19.78 -6.44 -16.84
N SER A 110 -19.28 -6.10 -18.03
CA SER A 110 -19.09 -7.09 -19.08
C SER A 110 -18.00 -8.06 -18.60
N GLU A 111 -18.35 -9.32 -18.41
CA GLU A 111 -17.51 -10.36 -17.81
C GLU A 111 -16.28 -10.77 -18.65
N ASP A 112 -16.09 -10.18 -19.84
CA ASP A 112 -15.06 -10.57 -20.82
C ASP A 112 -13.96 -9.51 -21.01
N ILE A 113 -13.31 -9.04 -19.94
CA ILE A 113 -12.06 -8.28 -20.09
C ILE A 113 -10.88 -9.26 -20.00
N PRO A 114 -10.17 -9.56 -21.11
CA PRO A 114 -8.99 -10.41 -21.06
C PRO A 114 -7.96 -9.83 -20.09
N LYS A 115 -7.26 -10.68 -19.35
CA LYS A 115 -6.16 -10.23 -18.48
C LYS A 115 -4.98 -9.80 -19.38
N PRO A 116 -4.27 -8.70 -19.07
CA PRO A 116 -3.10 -8.31 -19.84
C PRO A 116 -2.02 -9.40 -19.74
N GLU A 117 -1.47 -9.80 -20.88
CA GLU A 117 -0.34 -10.74 -20.93
C GLU A 117 0.96 -9.99 -20.62
N ALA A 118 1.88 -10.66 -19.93
CA ALA A 118 3.21 -10.11 -19.67
C ALA A 118 4.07 -10.18 -20.94
N GLY A 119 4.82 -9.12 -21.22
CA GLY A 119 5.80 -9.09 -22.31
C GLY A 119 7.00 -10.00 -22.07
N ASN A 120 7.89 -10.10 -23.06
CA ASN A 120 9.10 -10.94 -23.01
C ASN A 120 10.10 -10.56 -21.90
N ASP A 121 9.93 -9.38 -21.31
CA ASP A 121 10.69 -8.85 -20.17
C ASP A 121 10.00 -9.11 -18.81
N GLY A 122 8.84 -9.78 -18.81
CA GLY A 122 8.04 -10.06 -17.62
C GLY A 122 7.23 -8.85 -17.12
N LEU A 123 7.22 -7.73 -17.85
CA LEU A 123 6.44 -6.55 -17.49
C LEU A 123 5.07 -6.56 -18.18
N LEU A 124 4.04 -6.16 -17.43
CA LEU A 124 2.67 -6.03 -17.96
C LEU A 124 2.59 -4.74 -18.78
N LEU A 125 2.27 -4.87 -20.07
CA LEU A 125 1.99 -3.72 -20.92
C LEU A 125 0.61 -3.16 -20.54
N LEU A 126 0.54 -1.87 -20.20
CA LEU A 126 -0.70 -1.17 -19.89
C LEU A 126 -0.88 0.01 -20.85
N LYS A 127 -2.12 0.26 -21.27
CA LYS A 127 -2.51 1.47 -22.01
C LYS A 127 -2.97 2.54 -21.03
N PHE A 128 -2.26 3.67 -20.97
CA PHE A 128 -2.62 4.76 -20.07
C PHE A 128 -3.68 5.68 -20.69
N CYS A 129 -4.71 6.01 -19.93
CA CYS A 129 -5.73 6.97 -20.34
C CYS A 129 -5.15 8.38 -20.46
N PRO A 130 -5.36 9.11 -21.58
CA PRO A 130 -4.85 10.47 -21.71
C PRO A 130 -5.52 11.45 -20.72
N GLU A 131 -6.77 11.20 -20.34
CA GLU A 131 -7.56 12.07 -19.44
C GLU A 131 -7.20 11.86 -17.97
N CYS A 132 -7.23 10.62 -17.49
CA CYS A 132 -7.07 10.31 -16.06
C CYS A 132 -5.78 9.56 -15.71
N GLN A 133 -4.96 9.20 -16.70
CA GLN A 133 -3.66 8.52 -16.52
C GLN A 133 -3.73 7.16 -15.80
N ILE A 134 -4.90 6.53 -15.76
CA ILE A 134 -5.04 5.18 -15.22
C ILE A 134 -4.56 4.15 -16.25
N GLY A 135 -3.85 3.13 -15.76
CA GLY A 135 -3.42 1.99 -16.55
C GLY A 135 -4.61 1.08 -16.87
N ASN A 136 -4.86 0.85 -18.15
CA ASN A 136 -5.90 -0.02 -18.65
C ASN A 136 -5.27 -1.22 -19.37
N ASN A 137 -6.07 -2.27 -19.61
CA ASN A 137 -5.66 -3.33 -20.51
C ASN A 137 -5.30 -2.70 -21.89
N PRO A 138 -4.21 -3.14 -22.57
CA PRO A 138 -3.85 -2.68 -23.91
C PRO A 138 -4.99 -2.67 -24.94
N GLU A 139 -5.88 -3.66 -24.85
CA GLU A 139 -7.03 -3.87 -25.74
C GLU A 139 -8.32 -3.17 -25.23
N ALA A 140 -8.25 -2.42 -24.13
CA ALA A 140 -9.39 -1.68 -23.62
C ALA A 140 -9.82 -0.62 -24.65
N LYS A 141 -11.07 -0.70 -25.10
CA LYS A 141 -11.72 0.31 -25.96
C LYS A 141 -12.21 1.53 -25.18
N GLN A 142 -12.29 1.40 -23.87
CA GLN A 142 -12.77 2.44 -22.97
C GLN A 142 -12.00 2.41 -21.66
N CYS A 143 -11.75 3.58 -21.07
CA CYS A 143 -11.09 3.71 -19.79
C CYS A 143 -11.99 3.21 -18.67
N ILE A 144 -11.46 2.29 -17.84
CA ILE A 144 -12.16 1.70 -16.70
C ILE A 144 -12.54 2.72 -15.62
N SER A 145 -11.84 3.86 -15.58
CA SER A 145 -12.04 4.87 -14.54
C SER A 145 -12.94 6.01 -14.99
N CYS A 146 -12.62 6.67 -16.11
CA CYS A 146 -13.35 7.87 -16.54
C CYS A 146 -14.25 7.64 -17.76
N GLY A 147 -14.31 6.42 -18.30
CA GLY A 147 -15.13 6.12 -19.47
C GLY A 147 -14.63 6.70 -20.80
N HIS A 148 -13.44 7.31 -20.85
CA HIS A 148 -12.84 7.83 -22.08
C HIS A 148 -12.66 6.73 -23.13
N ILE A 149 -13.06 6.98 -24.38
CA ILE A 149 -12.92 6.02 -25.50
C ILE A 149 -11.55 6.16 -26.14
N PHE A 150 -10.89 5.04 -26.32
CA PHE A 150 -9.45 4.87 -26.54
C PHE A 150 -9.00 4.76 -28.00
#